data_AF-A0A956DD12-F1
#
_entry.id   AF-A0A956DD12-F1
#
_cell.length_a   1.000
_cell.length_b   1.000
_cell.length_c   1.000
_cell.angle_alpha   90.00
_cell.angle_beta   90.00
_cell.angle_gamma   90.00
#
_symmetry.space_group_name_H-M   'P 1'
#
loop_
_entity.id
_entity.type
_entity.pdbx_description
1 polymer ?
#
loop_
_entity_poly.entity_id
_entity_poly.type
_entity_poly.pdbx_seq_one_letter_code
_entity_poly.pdbx_strand_id
1 'polypeptide(L)'
;YNGGQELVPVDSATMATVDASGLYTGTDALPSGVTADWQQYRARIEGGFLRFFRSPDFTRWIVQGKDGTRFDFGLLPAGEGPLDLDPADSLQSEGADGSGRIYGWHLSRMSDAHGSTVYYRYDVDAGETYLADLYYLSPALCADGSPDATRACNAPLGDYGVRVHLDYESREDAFTRYVSGWPITTARRLARITVTVADEEVGERFLVRRYHFAFEPSEVSFHSLLTQVLVEGRPDDVVGGGVFARRESSMWAEESVYARPTPTGRTLPPMTFGYSTPPRGPIAGFGGVDNTVHLVERSPNVSVDAARADLFDVNSDGLPDLVVTDPARYRFPDGSPGVGVFFNGFTGPRARPADHAATFSDAVAIGMRGSLSGVLNLGNANVIPMDVDGDGRSDLLHMPRLDRYGFFTPTRASDAATGASVSPAEQGWRFTYAEVELERGTDPRIDFVRDGSRYKVWDVNGDHLV
;
A
#
# COMPACT_ATOMS: atom_id res chain seq x y z
N TYR A 1 -10.75 -3.07 1.68
CA TYR A 1 -11.96 -2.61 2.38
C TYR A 1 -11.63 -2.36 3.86
N ASN A 2 -12.36 -1.48 4.57
CA ASN A 2 -12.08 -1.08 5.97
C ASN A 2 -10.73 -0.34 6.23
N GLY A 3 -10.25 0.44 5.26
CA GLY A 3 -9.12 1.36 5.48
C GLY A 3 -7.77 0.71 5.81
N GLY A 4 -7.57 -0.58 5.52
CA GLY A 4 -6.32 -1.29 5.80
C GLY A 4 -6.15 -1.75 7.25
N GLN A 5 -7.24 -1.79 8.04
CA GLN A 5 -7.19 -2.31 9.41
C GLN A 5 -6.97 -3.83 9.43
N GLU A 6 -6.18 -4.27 10.40
CA GLU A 6 -5.95 -5.69 10.68
C GLU A 6 -7.27 -6.40 11.02
N LEU A 7 -7.43 -7.61 10.51
CA LEU A 7 -8.58 -8.47 10.78
C LEU A 7 -8.22 -9.53 11.81
N VAL A 8 -9.00 -9.61 12.89
CA VAL A 8 -8.80 -10.56 13.99
C VAL A 8 -9.85 -11.67 13.89
N PRO A 9 -9.46 -12.95 13.98
CA PRO A 9 -10.40 -14.05 13.97
C PRO A 9 -11.29 -14.00 15.22
N VAL A 10 -12.57 -14.30 15.04
CA VAL A 10 -13.57 -14.35 16.11
C VAL A 10 -14.36 -15.64 16.05
N ASP A 11 -14.89 -16.07 17.19
CA ASP A 11 -15.78 -17.22 17.25
C ASP A 11 -17.18 -16.83 16.71
N SER A 12 -17.60 -17.50 15.65
CA SER A 12 -18.85 -17.19 14.93
C SER A 12 -20.09 -17.36 15.82
N ALA A 13 -20.12 -18.37 16.71
CA ALA A 13 -21.26 -18.63 17.59
C ALA A 13 -21.38 -17.56 18.68
N THR A 14 -20.25 -17.16 19.27
CA THR A 14 -20.16 -16.06 20.24
C THR A 14 -20.61 -14.76 19.59
N MET A 15 -20.15 -14.47 18.37
CA MET A 15 -20.56 -13.26 17.64
C MET A 15 -22.02 -13.28 17.22
N ALA A 16 -22.59 -14.42 16.84
CA ALA A 16 -24.02 -14.50 16.56
C ALA A 16 -24.87 -14.11 17.79
N THR A 17 -24.40 -14.46 19.00
CA THR A 17 -25.04 -14.04 20.25
C THR A 17 -24.93 -12.52 20.48
N VAL A 18 -23.75 -11.94 20.23
CA VAL A 18 -23.50 -10.49 20.38
C VAL A 18 -24.31 -9.68 19.36
N ASP A 19 -24.35 -10.13 18.11
CA ASP A 19 -25.02 -9.47 17.00
C ASP A 19 -26.54 -9.73 16.99
N ALA A 20 -27.05 -10.56 17.91
CA ALA A 20 -28.41 -11.08 17.90
C ALA A 20 -28.81 -11.76 16.55
N SER A 21 -27.82 -12.24 15.80
CA SER A 21 -28.04 -12.93 14.53
C SER A 21 -28.55 -14.34 14.79
N GLY A 22 -29.61 -14.78 14.11
CA GLY A 22 -30.25 -16.07 14.38
C GLY A 22 -31.30 -16.04 15.50
N LEU A 23 -31.47 -14.92 16.21
CA LEU A 23 -32.40 -14.83 17.36
C LEU A 23 -33.84 -14.51 16.96
N TYR A 24 -34.04 -13.84 15.82
CA TYR A 24 -35.37 -13.44 15.34
C TYR A 24 -35.72 -14.12 14.01
N THR A 25 -37.01 -14.28 13.74
CA THR A 25 -37.49 -14.77 12.45
C THR A 25 -36.99 -13.87 11.32
N GLY A 26 -36.27 -14.43 10.35
CA GLY A 26 -35.70 -13.68 9.23
C GLY A 26 -34.32 -13.06 9.50
N THR A 27 -33.68 -13.36 10.63
CA THR A 27 -32.26 -13.02 10.87
C THR A 27 -31.42 -14.29 10.87
N ASP A 28 -30.68 -14.58 9.80
CA ASP A 28 -29.80 -15.74 9.78
C ASP A 28 -28.52 -15.48 10.58
N ALA A 29 -28.01 -16.49 11.29
CA ALA A 29 -26.78 -16.39 12.06
C ALA A 29 -25.57 -16.12 11.15
N LEU A 30 -25.57 -16.74 9.97
CA LEU A 30 -24.55 -16.59 8.94
C LEU A 30 -25.20 -16.07 7.65
N PRO A 31 -24.49 -15.25 6.85
CA PRO A 31 -24.96 -14.88 5.54
C PRO A 31 -25.19 -16.11 4.65
N SER A 32 -26.13 -16.01 3.71
CA SER A 32 -26.40 -17.04 2.71
C SER A 32 -25.12 -17.51 1.98
N GLY A 33 -24.93 -18.82 1.83
CA GLY A 33 -23.72 -19.39 1.21
C GLY A 33 -22.46 -19.37 2.08
N VAL A 34 -22.53 -18.88 3.32
CA VAL A 34 -21.48 -19.07 4.35
C VAL A 34 -21.84 -20.29 5.19
N THR A 35 -20.91 -21.23 5.31
CA THR A 35 -21.08 -22.45 6.10
C THR A 35 -20.32 -22.36 7.43
N ALA A 36 -20.62 -23.26 8.37
CA ALA A 36 -20.09 -23.19 9.74
C ALA A 36 -18.56 -23.39 9.85
N ASP A 37 -17.93 -23.94 8.82
CA ASP A 37 -16.48 -24.13 8.69
C ASP A 37 -15.73 -22.88 8.20
N TRP A 38 -16.46 -21.82 7.82
CA TRP A 38 -15.85 -20.54 7.46
C TRP A 38 -15.36 -19.80 8.70
N GLN A 39 -14.16 -19.21 8.60
CA GLN A 39 -13.62 -18.39 9.68
C GLN A 39 -14.20 -16.98 9.60
N GLN A 40 -14.85 -16.54 10.67
CA GLN A 40 -15.31 -15.16 10.81
C GLN A 40 -14.19 -14.27 11.35
N TYR A 41 -14.12 -13.04 10.84
CA TYR A 41 -13.19 -12.01 11.29
C TYR A 41 -13.92 -10.69 11.61
N ARG A 42 -13.25 -9.87 12.43
CA ARG A 42 -13.63 -8.49 12.79
C ARG A 42 -12.44 -7.57 12.65
N ALA A 43 -12.69 -6.28 12.49
CA ALA A 43 -11.60 -5.32 12.51
C ALA A 43 -11.01 -5.23 13.92
N ARG A 44 -9.68 -5.18 14.06
CA ARG A 44 -9.03 -4.96 15.36
C ARG A 44 -9.54 -3.69 16.03
N ILE A 45 -9.69 -2.63 15.24
CA ILE A 45 -10.33 -1.38 15.64
C ILE A 45 -11.62 -1.24 14.83
N GLU A 46 -12.75 -1.40 15.51
CA GLU A 46 -14.07 -1.36 14.88
C GLU A 46 -14.48 0.08 14.51
N GLY A 47 -15.08 0.22 13.33
CA GLY A 47 -15.65 1.48 12.85
C GLY A 47 -16.82 1.25 11.90
N GLY A 48 -16.65 0.33 10.95
CA GLY A 48 -17.70 -0.05 10.00
C GLY A 48 -18.66 -1.15 10.49
N PHE A 49 -18.31 -1.88 11.54
CA PHE A 49 -19.04 -3.07 12.02
C PHE A 49 -19.31 -4.09 10.90
N LEU A 50 -18.36 -4.22 9.98
CA LEU A 50 -18.44 -5.16 8.88
C LEU A 50 -18.16 -6.57 9.38
N ARG A 51 -18.89 -7.56 8.85
CA ARG A 51 -18.65 -8.96 9.14
C ARG A 51 -17.87 -9.59 7.99
N PHE A 52 -16.69 -10.14 8.27
CA PHE A 52 -15.84 -10.76 7.27
C PHE A 52 -15.86 -12.28 7.46
N PHE A 53 -15.97 -13.03 6.37
CA PHE A 53 -15.96 -14.49 6.39
C PHE A 53 -15.00 -14.98 5.32
N ARG A 54 -14.01 -15.78 5.70
CA ARG A 54 -13.07 -16.41 4.78
C ARG A 54 -13.47 -17.86 4.53
N SER A 55 -13.43 -18.28 3.27
CA SER A 55 -13.67 -19.67 2.90
C SER A 55 -12.54 -20.59 3.40
N PRO A 56 -12.82 -21.87 3.71
CA PRO A 56 -11.82 -22.82 4.18
C PRO A 56 -10.70 -23.11 3.18
N ASP A 57 -10.98 -22.97 1.89
CA ASP A 57 -10.05 -23.14 0.78
C ASP A 57 -9.26 -21.86 0.46
N PHE A 58 -9.47 -20.77 1.20
CA PHE A 58 -8.79 -19.48 1.06
C PHE A 58 -9.01 -18.79 -0.29
N THR A 59 -9.97 -19.23 -1.10
CA THR A 59 -10.20 -18.64 -2.43
C THR A 59 -11.21 -17.49 -2.43
N ARG A 60 -11.94 -17.29 -1.33
CA ARG A 60 -13.08 -16.37 -1.28
C ARG A 60 -13.21 -15.68 0.07
N TRP A 61 -13.69 -14.44 0.01
CA TRP A 61 -14.22 -13.74 1.16
C TRP A 61 -15.64 -13.26 0.91
N ILE A 62 -16.46 -13.30 1.95
CA ILE A 62 -17.78 -12.65 1.99
C ILE A 62 -17.72 -11.60 3.07
N VAL A 63 -18.14 -10.38 2.73
CA VAL A 63 -18.24 -9.27 3.68
C VAL A 63 -19.67 -8.76 3.71
N GLN A 64 -20.23 -8.61 4.90
CA GLN A 64 -21.58 -8.10 5.11
C GLN A 64 -21.53 -6.76 5.86
N GLY A 65 -22.19 -5.77 5.29
CA GLY A 65 -22.43 -4.47 5.88
C GLY A 65 -23.70 -4.42 6.73
N LYS A 66 -23.74 -3.47 7.66
CA LYS A 66 -24.91 -3.22 8.53
C LYS A 66 -26.16 -2.77 7.77
N ASP A 67 -25.98 -2.24 6.57
CA ASP A 67 -27.02 -1.79 5.65
C ASP A 67 -27.61 -2.94 4.82
N GLY A 68 -27.13 -4.17 5.04
CA GLY A 68 -27.52 -5.35 4.27
C GLY A 68 -26.73 -5.51 2.97
N THR A 69 -25.85 -4.57 2.63
CA THR A 69 -24.97 -4.70 1.47
C THR A 69 -24.00 -5.86 1.70
N ARG A 70 -23.81 -6.67 0.67
CA ARG A 70 -22.89 -7.79 0.66
C ARG A 70 -21.84 -7.59 -0.42
N PHE A 71 -20.63 -8.00 -0.10
CA PHE A 71 -19.47 -7.97 -0.98
C PHE A 71 -18.88 -9.37 -1.04
N ASP A 72 -18.77 -9.93 -2.24
CA ASP A 72 -18.08 -11.19 -2.51
C ASP A 72 -16.73 -10.87 -3.17
N PHE A 73 -15.63 -11.31 -2.55
CA PHE A 73 -14.26 -11.14 -3.08
C PHE A 73 -13.67 -12.49 -3.48
N GLY A 74 -12.85 -12.50 -4.54
CA GLY A 74 -12.19 -13.69 -5.06
C GLY A 74 -13.12 -14.58 -5.90
N LEU A 75 -13.04 -15.90 -5.75
CA LEU A 75 -13.82 -16.78 -6.61
C LEU A 75 -15.31 -16.75 -6.26
N LEU A 76 -16.17 -16.63 -7.27
CA LEU A 76 -17.60 -16.93 -7.12
C LEU A 76 -17.85 -18.44 -7.25
N PRO A 77 -18.86 -19.00 -6.57
CA PRO A 77 -19.22 -20.41 -6.72
C PRO A 77 -19.55 -20.75 -8.17
N ALA A 78 -19.22 -21.97 -8.58
CA ALA A 78 -19.63 -22.47 -9.89
C ALA A 78 -21.15 -22.40 -10.05
N GLY A 79 -21.60 -21.75 -11.13
CA GLY A 79 -23.02 -21.55 -11.42
C GLY A 79 -23.68 -20.36 -10.70
N GLU A 80 -22.95 -19.60 -9.88
CA GLU A 80 -23.39 -18.30 -9.38
C GLU A 80 -22.81 -17.15 -10.20
N GLY A 81 -23.68 -16.24 -10.64
CA GLY A 81 -23.30 -15.06 -11.40
C GLY A 81 -23.26 -15.27 -12.92
N PRO A 82 -22.93 -14.22 -13.68
CA PRO A 82 -22.90 -14.24 -15.15
C PRO A 82 -21.99 -15.33 -15.71
N LEU A 83 -22.48 -16.05 -16.72
CA LEU A 83 -21.77 -17.17 -17.34
C LEU A 83 -20.48 -16.77 -18.07
N ASP A 84 -20.36 -15.49 -18.43
CA ASP A 84 -19.26 -14.88 -19.17
C ASP A 84 -18.32 -14.06 -18.26
N LEU A 85 -18.44 -14.21 -16.93
CA LEU A 85 -17.49 -13.70 -15.96
C LEU A 85 -16.49 -14.81 -15.60
N ASP A 86 -15.19 -14.57 -15.81
CA ASP A 86 -14.15 -15.44 -15.27
C ASP A 86 -13.86 -15.04 -13.82
N PRO A 87 -14.20 -15.88 -12.83
CA PRO A 87 -13.95 -15.55 -11.43
C PRO A 87 -12.47 -15.58 -11.06
N ALA A 88 -11.61 -16.27 -11.82
CA ALA A 88 -10.18 -16.38 -11.51
C ALA A 88 -9.45 -15.04 -11.60
N ASP A 89 -9.90 -14.15 -12.48
CA ASP A 89 -9.35 -12.80 -12.66
C ASP A 89 -9.51 -11.92 -11.41
N SER A 90 -10.41 -12.29 -10.49
CA SER A 90 -10.59 -11.58 -9.21
C SER A 90 -9.57 -11.99 -8.14
N LEU A 91 -8.65 -12.91 -8.46
CA LEU A 91 -7.53 -13.28 -7.59
C LEU A 91 -6.21 -12.67 -8.10
N GLN A 92 -5.44 -12.11 -7.18
CA GLN A 92 -4.03 -11.79 -7.42
C GLN A 92 -3.18 -12.89 -6.78
N SER A 93 -2.75 -13.85 -7.59
CA SER A 93 -2.01 -15.05 -7.18
C SER A 93 -0.64 -15.17 -7.84
N GLU A 94 0.16 -16.12 -7.36
CA GLU A 94 1.48 -16.44 -7.91
C GLU A 94 1.41 -16.91 -9.37
N GLY A 95 0.41 -17.74 -9.70
CA GLY A 95 0.04 -18.09 -11.08
C GLY A 95 -0.99 -17.12 -11.66
N ALA A 96 -0.89 -16.82 -12.95
CA ALA A 96 -1.83 -15.93 -13.64
C ALA A 96 -3.24 -16.52 -13.83
N ASP A 97 -3.40 -17.83 -13.59
CA ASP A 97 -4.64 -18.60 -13.70
C ASP A 97 -5.37 -18.77 -12.35
N GLY A 98 -5.03 -17.97 -11.35
CA GLY A 98 -5.55 -18.14 -9.98
C GLY A 98 -4.84 -19.22 -9.17
N SER A 99 -3.78 -19.86 -9.69
CA SER A 99 -3.06 -20.94 -9.01
C SER A 99 -1.95 -20.44 -8.09
N GLY A 100 -1.54 -21.31 -7.16
CA GLY A 100 -0.47 -21.00 -6.20
C GLY A 100 -0.94 -20.19 -5.00
N ARG A 101 -0.03 -19.42 -4.41
CA ARG A 101 -0.35 -18.58 -3.24
C ARG A 101 -1.16 -17.37 -3.68
N ILE A 102 -2.16 -16.99 -2.87
CA ILE A 102 -3.01 -15.83 -3.12
C ILE A 102 -2.52 -14.67 -2.27
N TYR A 103 -2.18 -13.57 -2.93
CA TYR A 103 -1.80 -12.32 -2.28
C TYR A 103 -3.00 -11.37 -2.08
N GLY A 104 -3.94 -11.36 -3.02
CA GLY A 104 -5.08 -10.46 -2.98
C GLY A 104 -6.38 -11.09 -3.49
N TRP A 105 -7.49 -10.73 -2.85
CA TRP A 105 -8.85 -11.04 -3.29
C TRP A 105 -9.52 -9.73 -3.71
N HIS A 106 -9.73 -9.55 -5.01
CA HIS A 106 -10.45 -8.40 -5.55
C HIS A 106 -11.97 -8.60 -5.44
N LEU A 107 -12.72 -7.50 -5.46
CA LEU A 107 -14.17 -7.52 -5.31
C LEU A 107 -14.79 -8.05 -6.60
N SER A 108 -15.48 -9.18 -6.56
CA SER A 108 -16.03 -9.83 -7.76
C SER A 108 -17.50 -9.47 -7.95
N ARG A 109 -18.25 -9.38 -6.84
CA ARG A 109 -19.67 -9.01 -6.82
C ARG A 109 -19.99 -8.16 -5.60
N MET A 110 -20.79 -7.12 -5.79
CA MET A 110 -21.50 -6.41 -4.72
C MET A 110 -23.01 -6.64 -4.92
N SER A 111 -23.76 -6.82 -3.84
CA SER A 111 -25.22 -6.85 -3.88
C SER A 111 -25.84 -6.04 -2.77
N ASP A 112 -26.92 -5.32 -3.09
CA ASP A 112 -27.71 -4.62 -2.07
C ASP A 112 -28.60 -5.60 -1.27
N ALA A 113 -29.35 -5.07 -0.30
CA ALA A 113 -30.27 -5.85 0.54
C ALA A 113 -31.44 -6.50 -0.24
N HIS A 114 -31.68 -6.07 -1.49
CA HIS A 114 -32.70 -6.62 -2.39
C HIS A 114 -32.13 -7.62 -3.39
N GLY A 115 -30.81 -7.83 -3.39
CA GLY A 115 -30.12 -8.76 -4.28
C GLY A 115 -29.69 -8.15 -5.61
N SER A 116 -29.92 -6.86 -5.86
CA SER A 116 -29.45 -6.19 -7.09
C SER A 116 -27.92 -6.16 -7.09
N THR A 117 -27.31 -6.50 -8.22
CA THR A 117 -25.88 -6.79 -8.29
C THR A 117 -25.07 -5.77 -9.07
N VAL A 118 -23.81 -5.63 -8.66
CA VAL A 118 -22.73 -5.04 -9.44
C VAL A 118 -21.64 -6.09 -9.60
N TYR A 119 -21.24 -6.37 -10.83
CA TYR A 119 -20.14 -7.28 -11.14
C TYR A 119 -18.91 -6.50 -11.57
N TYR A 120 -17.74 -7.03 -11.21
CA TYR A 120 -16.45 -6.45 -11.51
C TYR A 120 -15.64 -7.48 -12.29
N ARG A 121 -15.09 -7.04 -13.43
CA ARG A 121 -14.21 -7.86 -14.27
C ARG A 121 -12.82 -7.24 -14.28
N TYR A 122 -11.82 -8.10 -14.24
CA TYR A 122 -10.42 -7.70 -14.17
C TYR A 122 -9.64 -8.26 -15.36
N ASP A 123 -8.55 -7.58 -15.71
CA ASP A 123 -7.52 -8.06 -16.62
C ASP A 123 -6.21 -8.24 -15.84
N VAL A 124 -5.49 -9.33 -16.10
CA VAL A 124 -4.20 -9.60 -15.44
C VAL A 124 -3.04 -9.34 -16.41
N ASP A 125 -2.04 -8.59 -15.97
CA ASP A 125 -0.82 -8.27 -16.74
C ASP A 125 0.40 -8.25 -15.82
N ALA A 126 1.38 -9.10 -16.11
CA ALA A 126 2.62 -9.24 -15.33
C ALA A 126 2.41 -9.40 -13.80
N GLY A 127 1.38 -10.18 -13.43
CA GLY A 127 0.99 -10.44 -12.04
C GLY A 127 0.17 -9.33 -11.37
N GLU A 128 -0.02 -8.20 -12.04
CA GLU A 128 -0.89 -7.11 -11.56
C GLU A 128 -2.30 -7.27 -12.12
N THR A 129 -3.30 -7.00 -11.28
CA THR A 129 -4.72 -7.15 -11.61
C THR A 129 -5.35 -5.77 -11.79
N TYR A 130 -5.87 -5.49 -12.98
CA TYR A 130 -6.45 -4.20 -13.36
C TYR A 130 -7.96 -4.32 -13.50
N LEU A 131 -8.73 -3.41 -12.90
CA LEU A 131 -10.18 -3.40 -13.06
C LEU A 131 -10.53 -3.00 -14.50
N ALA A 132 -11.03 -3.92 -15.30
CA ALA A 132 -11.35 -3.68 -16.71
C ALA A 132 -12.78 -3.16 -16.90
N ASP A 133 -13.74 -3.75 -16.18
CA ASP A 133 -15.15 -3.41 -16.34
C ASP A 133 -15.97 -3.53 -15.06
N LEU A 134 -17.01 -2.71 -14.98
CA LEU A 134 -18.09 -2.86 -14.01
C LEU A 134 -19.41 -2.97 -14.74
N TYR A 135 -20.25 -3.90 -14.33
CA TYR A 135 -21.59 -4.12 -14.87
C TYR A 135 -22.62 -3.99 -13.75
N TYR A 136 -23.63 -3.16 -13.95
CA TYR A 136 -24.73 -2.98 -13.00
C TYR A 136 -26.04 -2.64 -13.72
N LEU A 137 -27.10 -2.43 -12.95
CA LEU A 137 -28.48 -2.39 -13.43
C LEU A 137 -28.88 -3.77 -13.97
N SER A 138 -29.08 -4.69 -13.02
CA SER A 138 -29.38 -6.10 -13.29
C SER A 138 -30.59 -6.25 -14.23
N PRO A 139 -30.55 -7.21 -15.17
CA PRO A 139 -31.68 -7.48 -16.06
C PRO A 139 -32.97 -7.77 -15.30
N ALA A 140 -34.12 -7.38 -15.85
CA ALA A 140 -35.42 -7.62 -15.21
C ALA A 140 -35.70 -9.12 -14.98
N LEU A 141 -35.16 -10.00 -15.82
CA LEU A 141 -35.28 -11.46 -15.66
C LEU A 141 -34.58 -12.00 -14.40
N CYS A 142 -33.65 -11.22 -13.83
CA CYS A 142 -32.98 -11.58 -12.59
C CYS A 142 -33.85 -11.32 -11.35
N ALA A 143 -34.99 -10.62 -11.48
CA ALA A 143 -35.90 -10.41 -10.36
C ALA A 143 -36.58 -11.73 -9.98
N ASP A 144 -36.01 -12.41 -8.99
CA ASP A 144 -36.49 -13.69 -8.47
C ASP A 144 -36.89 -13.50 -7.01
N GLY A 145 -37.97 -14.14 -6.56
CA GLY A 145 -38.77 -13.82 -5.36
C GLY A 145 -38.05 -13.81 -4.00
N SER A 146 -36.72 -13.95 -3.97
CA SER A 146 -35.87 -13.67 -2.83
C SER A 146 -34.59 -12.89 -3.24
N PRO A 147 -34.01 -12.07 -2.34
CA PRO A 147 -32.74 -11.39 -2.59
C PRO A 147 -31.59 -12.34 -2.98
N ASP A 148 -31.56 -13.53 -2.38
CA ASP A 148 -30.52 -14.53 -2.67
C ASP A 148 -30.65 -15.09 -4.10
N ALA A 149 -31.87 -15.38 -4.54
CA ALA A 149 -32.11 -15.85 -5.89
C ALA A 149 -31.83 -14.75 -6.93
N THR A 150 -32.21 -13.50 -6.64
CA THR A 150 -31.87 -12.34 -7.48
C THR A 150 -30.35 -12.16 -7.61
N ARG A 151 -29.60 -12.32 -6.51
CA ARG A 151 -28.13 -12.23 -6.50
C ARG A 151 -27.45 -13.37 -7.27
N ALA A 152 -28.06 -14.55 -7.32
CA ALA A 152 -27.54 -15.72 -7.99
C ALA A 152 -27.79 -15.72 -9.51
N CYS A 153 -28.42 -14.67 -10.06
CA CYS A 153 -28.73 -14.58 -11.47
C CYS A 153 -27.51 -14.83 -12.36
N ASN A 154 -27.72 -15.62 -13.42
CA ASN A 154 -26.70 -16.04 -14.38
C ASN A 154 -26.87 -15.39 -15.75
N ALA A 155 -27.65 -14.31 -15.85
CA ALA A 155 -27.75 -13.52 -17.06
C ALA A 155 -26.34 -13.06 -17.49
N PRO A 156 -26.02 -13.12 -18.80
CA PRO A 156 -24.71 -12.69 -19.30
C PRO A 156 -24.47 -11.20 -19.00
N LEU A 157 -23.21 -10.80 -18.84
CA LEU A 157 -22.82 -9.41 -18.58
C LEU A 157 -23.30 -8.46 -19.68
N GLY A 158 -23.44 -8.97 -20.91
CA GLY A 158 -24.07 -8.29 -22.04
C GLY A 158 -25.43 -7.64 -21.71
N ASP A 159 -26.25 -8.33 -20.91
CA ASP A 159 -27.64 -7.96 -20.63
C ASP A 159 -27.77 -6.86 -19.56
N TYR A 160 -26.70 -6.59 -18.82
CA TYR A 160 -26.71 -5.56 -17.78
C TYR A 160 -26.82 -4.17 -18.39
N GLY A 161 -27.72 -3.37 -17.82
CA GLY A 161 -28.11 -2.10 -18.42
C GLY A 161 -27.03 -1.03 -18.37
N VAL A 162 -25.98 -1.18 -17.55
CA VAL A 162 -24.86 -0.23 -17.50
C VAL A 162 -23.52 -0.94 -17.50
N ARG A 163 -22.59 -0.45 -18.33
CA ARG A 163 -21.18 -0.82 -18.29
C ARG A 163 -20.31 0.39 -18.04
N VAL A 164 -19.32 0.23 -17.16
CA VAL A 164 -18.22 1.18 -16.98
C VAL A 164 -16.95 0.45 -17.41
N HIS A 165 -16.39 0.85 -18.54
CA HIS A 165 -15.16 0.30 -19.09
C HIS A 165 -13.96 1.18 -18.76
N LEU A 166 -12.84 0.57 -18.39
CA LEU A 166 -11.59 1.22 -18.06
C LEU A 166 -10.54 0.87 -19.12
N ASP A 167 -10.12 1.85 -19.90
CA ASP A 167 -9.06 1.68 -20.89
C ASP A 167 -7.70 2.03 -20.27
N TYR A 168 -6.77 1.09 -20.36
CA TYR A 168 -5.40 1.27 -19.87
C TYR A 168 -4.42 1.47 -21.03
N GLU A 169 -3.39 2.28 -20.78
CA GLU A 169 -2.22 2.42 -21.65
C GLU A 169 -0.95 1.98 -20.91
N SER A 170 0.08 1.57 -21.65
CA SER A 170 1.38 1.27 -21.05
C SER A 170 1.98 2.53 -20.45
N ARG A 171 2.65 2.38 -19.30
CA ARG A 171 3.42 3.46 -18.68
C ARG A 171 4.91 3.25 -18.92
N GLU A 172 5.64 4.34 -19.13
CA GLU A 172 7.10 4.27 -19.32
C GLU A 172 7.86 4.05 -18.01
N ASP A 173 7.27 4.46 -16.89
CA ASP A 173 7.79 4.32 -15.53
C ASP A 173 7.22 3.09 -14.82
N ALA A 174 7.21 1.94 -15.52
CA ALA A 174 6.77 0.69 -14.94
C ALA A 174 7.65 0.30 -13.74
N PHE A 175 7.04 -0.24 -12.69
CA PHE A 175 7.77 -0.66 -11.48
C PHE A 175 7.27 -2.00 -10.98
N THR A 176 8.18 -2.73 -10.33
CA THR A 176 7.91 -4.06 -9.77
C THR A 176 7.94 -4.00 -8.26
N ARG A 177 6.90 -4.54 -7.62
CA ARG A 177 6.82 -4.72 -6.17
C ARG A 177 7.03 -6.19 -5.80
N TYR A 178 7.60 -6.41 -4.62
CA TYR A 178 7.93 -7.75 -4.07
C TYR A 178 7.25 -8.02 -2.73
N VAL A 179 6.30 -7.16 -2.33
CA VAL A 179 5.60 -7.28 -1.03
C VAL A 179 4.81 -8.58 -0.91
N SER A 180 4.41 -9.20 -2.03
CA SER A 180 3.76 -10.52 -2.05
C SER A 180 4.73 -11.69 -1.85
N GLY A 181 6.04 -11.45 -1.86
CA GLY A 181 7.05 -12.51 -1.89
C GLY A 181 7.38 -13.03 -3.30
N TRP A 182 6.77 -12.47 -4.35
CA TRP A 182 7.11 -12.69 -5.77
C TRP A 182 6.96 -11.37 -6.55
N PRO A 183 7.56 -11.23 -7.75
CA PRO A 183 7.45 -9.99 -8.52
C PRO A 183 6.02 -9.76 -9.04
N ILE A 184 5.48 -8.57 -8.77
CA ILE A 184 4.25 -8.05 -9.39
C ILE A 184 4.60 -6.73 -10.06
N THR A 185 4.34 -6.59 -11.37
CA THR A 185 4.74 -5.39 -12.12
C THR A 185 3.54 -4.54 -12.52
N THR A 186 3.52 -3.30 -12.05
CA THR A 186 2.55 -2.31 -12.51
C THR A 186 3.07 -1.66 -13.80
N ALA A 187 2.66 -2.19 -14.95
CA ALA A 187 3.11 -1.77 -16.29
C ALA A 187 2.11 -0.87 -17.04
N ARG A 188 0.89 -0.69 -16.51
CA ARG A 188 -0.15 0.10 -17.16
C ARG A 188 -0.69 1.20 -16.26
N ARG A 189 -1.24 2.26 -16.87
CA ARG A 189 -1.95 3.36 -16.20
C ARG A 189 -3.28 3.62 -16.91
N LEU A 190 -4.25 4.12 -16.17
CA LEU A 190 -5.59 4.36 -16.68
C LEU A 190 -5.58 5.58 -17.63
N ALA A 191 -5.96 5.37 -18.89
CA ALA A 191 -6.03 6.43 -19.90
C ALA A 191 -7.45 7.01 -20.01
N ARG A 192 -8.47 6.16 -19.80
CA ARG A 192 -9.86 6.55 -20.00
C ARG A 192 -10.84 5.72 -19.17
N ILE A 193 -11.95 6.34 -18.79
CA ILE A 193 -13.14 5.64 -18.31
C ILE A 193 -14.30 5.94 -19.24
N THR A 194 -14.97 4.92 -19.73
CA THR A 194 -16.11 5.02 -20.64
C THR A 194 -17.35 4.47 -19.95
N VAL A 195 -18.45 5.24 -19.94
CA VAL A 195 -19.72 4.79 -19.36
C VAL A 195 -20.78 4.70 -20.45
N THR A 196 -21.32 3.50 -20.62
CA THR A 196 -22.37 3.19 -21.58
C THR A 196 -23.60 2.66 -20.86
N VAL A 197 -24.78 3.02 -21.36
CA VAL A 197 -26.07 2.66 -20.75
C VAL A 197 -26.98 2.12 -21.83
N ALA A 198 -27.78 1.11 -21.49
CA ALA A 198 -28.79 0.54 -22.35
C ALA A 198 -29.89 1.55 -22.63
N ASP A 199 -30.46 1.46 -23.83
CA ASP A 199 -31.62 2.26 -24.22
C ASP A 199 -32.88 1.40 -24.08
N GLU A 200 -33.49 0.98 -25.19
CA GLU A 200 -34.71 0.16 -25.18
C GLU A 200 -34.44 -1.34 -25.30
N GLU A 201 -33.40 -1.75 -26.03
CA GLU A 201 -33.09 -3.16 -26.32
C GLU A 201 -31.98 -3.71 -25.41
N VAL A 202 -32.15 -4.94 -24.96
CA VAL A 202 -31.15 -5.66 -24.15
C VAL A 202 -29.92 -5.97 -25.01
N GLY A 203 -28.73 -5.76 -24.46
CA GLY A 203 -27.46 -6.01 -25.15
C GLY A 203 -26.96 -4.83 -25.99
N GLU A 204 -27.77 -3.80 -26.22
CA GLU A 204 -27.33 -2.57 -26.89
C GLU A 204 -27.09 -1.45 -25.87
N ARG A 205 -25.85 -0.96 -25.78
CA ARG A 205 -25.47 0.15 -24.90
C ARG A 205 -24.89 1.32 -25.69
N PHE A 206 -25.20 2.53 -25.24
CA PHE A 206 -24.78 3.77 -25.88
C PHE A 206 -23.97 4.63 -24.92
N LEU A 207 -22.96 5.34 -25.45
CA LEU A 207 -22.14 6.28 -24.69
C LEU A 207 -23.02 7.29 -23.96
N VAL A 208 -22.76 7.51 -22.66
CA VAL A 208 -23.35 8.61 -21.89
C VAL A 208 -22.29 9.64 -21.52
N ARG A 209 -21.14 9.17 -21.05
CA ARG A 209 -20.02 10.01 -20.62
C ARG A 209 -18.70 9.27 -20.72
N ARG A 210 -17.62 10.04 -20.84
CA ARG A 210 -16.25 9.54 -20.89
C ARG A 210 -15.33 10.48 -20.11
N TYR A 211 -14.35 9.91 -19.42
CA TYR A 211 -13.29 10.63 -18.74
C TYR A 211 -11.97 10.34 -19.43
N HIS A 212 -11.20 11.39 -19.74
CA HIS A 212 -9.86 11.27 -20.31
C HIS A 212 -8.84 11.74 -19.28
N PHE A 213 -7.78 10.96 -19.12
CA PHE A 213 -6.69 11.21 -18.20
C PHE A 213 -5.46 11.59 -19.01
N ALA A 214 -4.86 12.75 -18.71
CA ALA A 214 -3.59 13.14 -19.29
C ALA A 214 -2.51 13.15 -18.21
N PHE A 215 -1.31 12.72 -18.58
CA PHE A 215 -0.17 12.61 -17.69
C PHE A 215 0.94 13.56 -18.14
N GLU A 216 1.79 13.96 -17.19
CA GLU A 216 3.01 14.68 -17.50
C GLU A 216 3.91 13.82 -18.40
N PRO A 217 4.54 14.41 -19.43
CA PRO A 217 5.48 13.67 -20.28
C PRO A 217 6.66 13.13 -19.47
N SER A 218 7.10 11.91 -19.79
CA SER A 218 8.22 11.23 -19.14
C SER A 218 9.55 11.98 -19.25
N GLU A 219 9.70 12.82 -20.28
CA GLU A 219 10.85 13.72 -20.44
C GLU A 219 10.95 14.78 -19.33
N VAL A 220 9.83 15.09 -18.67
CA VAL A 220 9.73 16.14 -17.64
C VAL A 220 9.79 15.53 -16.24
N SER A 221 9.17 14.38 -16.04
CA SER A 221 9.11 13.66 -14.76
C SER A 221 9.42 12.20 -14.96
N PHE A 222 10.22 11.64 -14.05
CA PHE A 222 10.47 10.19 -14.00
C PHE A 222 9.19 9.40 -13.67
N HIS A 223 8.20 10.04 -13.06
CA HIS A 223 6.93 9.42 -12.69
C HIS A 223 5.79 9.92 -13.57
N SER A 224 4.85 9.02 -13.89
CA SER A 224 3.57 9.32 -14.51
C SER A 224 2.67 10.12 -13.56
N LEU A 225 2.71 11.45 -13.65
CA LEU A 225 1.90 12.36 -12.83
C LEU A 225 0.64 12.79 -13.58
N LEU A 226 -0.55 12.62 -12.98
CA LEU A 226 -1.83 12.98 -13.61
C LEU A 226 -1.97 14.51 -13.68
N THR A 227 -1.87 15.11 -14.85
CA THR A 227 -1.95 16.56 -15.02
C THR A 227 -3.35 17.05 -15.35
N GLN A 228 -4.20 16.19 -15.91
CA GLN A 228 -5.52 16.60 -16.38
C GLN A 228 -6.57 15.48 -16.31
N VAL A 229 -7.78 15.85 -15.92
CA VAL A 229 -9.00 15.04 -16.13
C VAL A 229 -10.00 15.85 -16.95
N LEU A 230 -10.41 15.31 -18.09
CA LEU A 230 -11.38 15.91 -18.99
C LEU A 230 -12.64 15.07 -19.06
N VAL A 231 -13.81 15.68 -18.85
CA VAL A 231 -15.11 15.02 -19.00
C VAL A 231 -15.69 15.33 -20.36
N GLU A 232 -16.10 14.30 -21.08
CA GLU A 232 -16.76 14.35 -22.37
C GLU A 232 -18.16 13.71 -22.28
N GLY A 233 -19.15 14.38 -22.85
CA GLY A 233 -20.51 13.85 -23.04
C GLY A 233 -20.72 13.25 -24.43
N ARG A 234 -21.99 12.99 -24.78
CA ARG A 234 -22.33 12.51 -26.13
C ARG A 234 -21.92 13.51 -27.23
N PRO A 235 -21.48 13.03 -28.40
CA PRO A 235 -21.31 13.88 -29.57
C PRO A 235 -22.64 14.46 -30.06
N ASP A 236 -22.56 15.58 -30.77
CA ASP A 236 -23.71 16.19 -31.44
C ASP A 236 -23.91 15.52 -32.81
N ASP A 237 -25.15 15.21 -33.16
CA ASP A 237 -25.59 14.95 -34.52
C ASP A 237 -26.49 16.09 -35.03
N VAL A 238 -26.60 16.24 -36.34
CA VAL A 238 -27.54 17.15 -36.97
C VAL A 238 -28.69 16.34 -37.56
N VAL A 239 -29.86 16.46 -36.95
CA VAL A 239 -31.08 15.77 -37.39
C VAL A 239 -31.97 16.73 -38.18
N GLY A 240 -32.48 16.26 -39.32
CA GLY A 240 -33.33 17.04 -40.23
C GLY A 240 -32.54 17.76 -41.32
N GLY A 241 -33.19 18.69 -42.04
CA GLY A 241 -32.59 19.45 -43.13
C GLY A 241 -33.19 20.85 -43.28
N GLY A 242 -32.40 21.78 -43.84
CA GLY A 242 -32.82 23.17 -44.06
C GLY A 242 -33.09 23.93 -42.74
N VAL A 243 -34.17 24.70 -42.70
CA VAL A 243 -34.54 25.57 -41.55
C VAL A 243 -34.94 24.77 -40.30
N PHE A 244 -35.18 23.46 -40.43
CA PHE A 244 -35.57 22.57 -39.33
C PHE A 244 -34.40 21.70 -38.81
N ALA A 245 -33.17 21.93 -39.28
CA ALA A 245 -32.01 21.22 -38.77
C ALA A 245 -31.82 21.55 -37.28
N ARG A 246 -31.83 20.51 -36.43
CA ARG A 246 -31.60 20.63 -34.99
C ARG A 246 -30.40 19.78 -34.58
N ARG A 247 -29.67 20.24 -33.56
CA ARG A 247 -28.62 19.44 -32.94
C ARG A 247 -29.21 18.57 -31.86
N GLU A 248 -28.99 17.26 -31.96
CA GLU A 248 -29.37 16.29 -30.96
C GLU A 248 -28.13 15.50 -30.52
N SER A 249 -28.18 14.89 -29.34
CA SER A 249 -27.09 14.03 -28.90
C SER A 249 -27.09 12.75 -29.74
N SER A 250 -26.00 12.48 -30.45
CA SER A 250 -25.85 11.25 -31.23
C SER A 250 -25.82 10.03 -30.30
N MET A 251 -26.52 8.97 -30.67
CA MET A 251 -26.43 7.69 -29.98
C MET A 251 -25.28 6.88 -30.56
N TRP A 252 -24.13 6.92 -29.90
CA TRP A 252 -22.97 6.11 -30.29
C TRP A 252 -23.02 4.77 -29.59
N ALA A 253 -23.25 3.71 -30.37
CA ALA A 253 -23.16 2.33 -29.91
C ALA A 253 -21.77 2.05 -29.37
N GLU A 254 -21.72 1.28 -28.29
CA GLU A 254 -20.52 0.96 -27.52
C GLU A 254 -19.30 0.55 -28.38
N GLU A 255 -19.47 -0.28 -29.40
CA GLU A 255 -18.36 -0.69 -30.29
C GLU A 255 -17.72 0.48 -31.04
N SER A 256 -18.51 1.48 -31.42
CA SER A 256 -18.03 2.68 -32.13
C SER A 256 -17.25 3.63 -31.21
N VAL A 257 -17.46 3.52 -29.90
CA VAL A 257 -16.90 4.40 -28.86
C VAL A 257 -15.43 4.07 -28.64
N TYR A 258 -15.08 2.78 -28.58
CA TYR A 258 -13.72 2.30 -28.29
C TYR A 258 -12.74 2.51 -29.45
N ALA A 259 -13.22 2.58 -30.69
CA ALA A 259 -12.39 2.85 -31.86
C ALA A 259 -11.84 4.29 -31.93
N ARG A 260 -12.27 5.19 -31.03
CA ARG A 260 -11.97 6.63 -31.10
C ARG A 260 -11.30 7.10 -29.82
N PRO A 261 -9.97 7.30 -29.82
CA PRO A 261 -9.26 7.60 -28.59
C PRO A 261 -9.36 9.07 -28.15
N THR A 262 -9.64 9.97 -29.09
CA THR A 262 -9.72 11.42 -28.83
C THR A 262 -11.15 11.87 -28.52
N PRO A 263 -11.32 12.99 -27.79
CA PRO A 263 -12.64 13.57 -27.57
C PRO A 263 -13.29 14.01 -28.88
N THR A 264 -14.58 13.72 -29.00
CA THR A 264 -15.41 13.97 -30.19
C THR A 264 -16.74 14.65 -29.86
N GLY A 265 -17.21 14.54 -28.63
CA GLY A 265 -18.39 15.21 -28.11
C GLY A 265 -18.10 16.47 -27.32
N ARG A 266 -19.14 16.96 -26.65
CA ARG A 266 -19.02 18.18 -25.83
C ARG A 266 -18.19 17.89 -24.60
N THR A 267 -17.25 18.78 -24.30
CA THR A 267 -16.38 18.66 -23.14
C THR A 267 -16.68 19.73 -22.10
N LEU A 268 -16.50 19.38 -20.83
CA LEU A 268 -16.40 20.36 -19.76
C LEU A 268 -14.98 20.93 -19.70
N PRO A 269 -14.79 22.14 -19.14
CA PRO A 269 -13.45 22.62 -18.83
C PRO A 269 -12.68 21.57 -18.01
N PRO A 270 -11.42 21.27 -18.36
CA PRO A 270 -10.67 20.24 -17.68
C PRO A 270 -10.31 20.63 -16.24
N MET A 271 -10.28 19.63 -15.36
CA MET A 271 -9.62 19.75 -14.06
C MET A 271 -8.12 19.54 -14.28
N THR A 272 -7.29 20.45 -13.78
CA THR A 272 -5.83 20.39 -13.93
C THR A 272 -5.14 20.29 -12.58
N PHE A 273 -4.04 19.55 -12.53
CA PHE A 273 -3.24 19.33 -11.33
C PHE A 273 -1.82 19.85 -11.53
N GLY A 274 -1.27 20.47 -10.48
CA GLY A 274 0.13 20.85 -10.41
C GLY A 274 0.83 20.08 -9.29
N TYR A 275 2.10 19.75 -9.50
CA TYR A 275 2.92 19.01 -8.55
C TYR A 275 4.14 19.83 -8.14
N SER A 276 4.68 19.55 -6.95
CA SER A 276 6.00 20.03 -6.57
C SER A 276 7.04 19.45 -7.52
N THR A 277 7.79 20.32 -8.19
CA THR A 277 8.89 19.88 -9.04
C THR A 277 10.16 19.72 -8.21
N PRO A 278 10.97 18.68 -8.44
CA PRO A 278 12.28 18.60 -7.82
C PRO A 278 13.15 19.81 -8.23
N PRO A 279 14.10 20.23 -7.39
CA PRO A 279 14.95 21.37 -7.68
C PRO A 279 15.83 21.11 -8.90
N ARG A 280 15.76 22.00 -9.91
CA ARG A 280 16.56 21.86 -11.12
C ARG A 280 18.00 22.33 -10.89
N GLY A 281 18.91 21.38 -10.71
CA GLY A 281 20.36 21.63 -10.60
C GLY A 281 21.16 21.26 -11.85
N PRO A 282 22.40 21.77 -12.00
CA PRO A 282 23.30 21.40 -13.10
C PRO A 282 23.90 20.00 -12.95
N ILE A 283 23.70 19.32 -11.82
CA ILE A 283 24.15 17.95 -11.59
C ILE A 283 23.08 17.00 -12.12
N ALA A 284 23.41 16.24 -13.16
CA ALA A 284 22.53 15.22 -13.71
C ALA A 284 22.27 14.10 -12.68
N GLY A 285 21.00 13.74 -12.49
CA GLY A 285 20.55 12.75 -11.49
C GLY A 285 19.11 13.03 -11.04
N PHE A 286 18.60 12.23 -10.09
CA PHE A 286 17.24 12.25 -9.50
C PHE A 286 16.65 13.66 -9.30
N GLY A 287 16.05 14.24 -10.34
CA GLY A 287 15.40 15.54 -10.30
C GLY A 287 16.32 16.77 -10.26
N GLY A 288 17.65 16.59 -10.31
CA GLY A 288 18.63 17.66 -10.08
C GLY A 288 18.87 17.91 -8.58
N VAL A 289 20.13 18.08 -8.17
CA VAL A 289 20.46 18.46 -6.80
C VAL A 289 20.43 19.99 -6.71
N ASP A 290 19.73 20.53 -5.72
CA ASP A 290 19.86 21.96 -5.39
C ASP A 290 21.30 22.22 -4.93
N ASN A 291 22.03 23.02 -5.70
CA ASN A 291 23.42 23.38 -5.39
C ASN A 291 23.52 24.59 -4.46
N THR A 292 22.40 25.05 -3.89
CA THR A 292 22.41 26.09 -2.87
C THR A 292 23.17 25.60 -1.65
N VAL A 293 24.34 26.20 -1.42
CA VAL A 293 25.13 25.92 -0.22
C VAL A 293 24.50 26.65 0.94
N HIS A 294 23.94 25.89 1.88
CA HIS A 294 23.41 26.43 3.13
C HIS A 294 24.49 26.41 4.21
N LEU A 295 24.66 27.54 4.91
CA LEU A 295 25.51 27.58 6.10
C LEU A 295 24.79 26.89 7.25
N VAL A 296 25.44 25.89 7.85
CA VAL A 296 25.01 25.29 9.11
C VAL A 296 25.58 26.14 10.25
N GLU A 297 24.74 27.00 10.84
CA GLU A 297 25.18 28.02 11.82
C GLU A 297 25.94 27.41 13.01
N ARG A 298 25.55 26.21 13.44
CA ARG A 298 26.22 25.42 14.48
C ARG A 298 26.62 24.05 13.96
N SER A 299 27.59 24.03 13.05
CA SER A 299 28.15 22.77 12.56
C SER A 299 29.01 22.08 13.65
N PRO A 300 28.89 20.76 13.84
CA PRO A 300 29.80 19.99 14.68
C PRO A 300 31.27 20.18 14.27
N ASN A 301 32.18 20.12 15.23
CA ASN A 301 33.64 20.18 14.97
C ASN A 301 34.22 18.83 14.49
N VAL A 302 33.40 18.04 13.79
CA VAL A 302 33.74 16.74 13.21
C VAL A 302 33.12 16.69 11.82
N SER A 303 33.93 16.35 10.82
CA SER A 303 33.45 16.17 9.44
C SER A 303 32.68 14.85 9.31
N VAL A 304 31.60 14.85 8.53
CA VAL A 304 30.91 13.63 8.09
C VAL A 304 31.81 12.72 7.23
N ASP A 305 32.87 13.27 6.62
CA ASP A 305 33.87 12.49 5.87
C ASP A 305 34.92 11.82 6.79
N ALA A 306 34.82 12.02 8.11
CA ALA A 306 35.70 11.32 9.04
C ALA A 306 35.31 9.84 9.12
N ALA A 307 36.27 8.92 9.00
CA ALA A 307 36.05 7.46 8.99
C ALA A 307 35.34 6.86 10.22
N ARG A 308 35.02 7.66 11.24
CA ARG A 308 34.32 7.24 12.46
C ARG A 308 33.05 8.05 12.72
N ALA A 309 32.64 8.87 11.77
CA ALA A 309 31.48 9.73 11.88
C ALA A 309 30.51 9.42 10.73
N ASP A 310 29.22 9.42 11.02
CA ASP A 310 28.16 9.31 10.02
C ASP A 310 26.86 9.89 10.57
N LEU A 311 25.85 10.01 9.72
CA LEU A 311 24.55 10.59 10.03
C LEU A 311 23.49 9.51 10.31
N PHE A 312 22.89 9.54 11.49
CA PHE A 312 21.80 8.64 11.91
C PHE A 312 20.76 9.41 12.70
N ASP A 313 19.49 9.06 12.56
CA ASP A 313 18.45 9.56 13.47
C ASP A 313 18.48 8.72 14.77
N VAL A 314 19.18 9.18 15.80
CA VAL A 314 19.39 8.42 17.03
C VAL A 314 18.18 8.52 17.96
N ASN A 315 17.51 9.67 17.96
CA ASN A 315 16.40 9.96 18.88
C ASN A 315 15.02 9.76 18.24
N SER A 316 14.96 9.40 16.95
CA SER A 316 13.74 9.18 16.17
C SER A 316 12.89 10.43 16.00
N ASP A 317 13.53 11.59 15.85
CA ASP A 317 12.83 12.86 15.63
C ASP A 317 12.65 13.20 14.13
N GLY A 318 13.15 12.35 13.24
CA GLY A 318 13.08 12.52 11.80
C GLY A 318 14.20 13.39 11.22
N LEU A 319 15.16 13.83 12.04
CA LEU A 319 16.35 14.56 11.61
C LEU A 319 17.60 13.68 11.76
N PRO A 320 18.55 13.73 10.81
CA PRO A 320 19.82 13.03 10.95
C PRO A 320 20.70 13.73 12.00
N ASP A 321 21.12 13.00 13.03
CA ASP A 321 22.12 13.37 14.01
C ASP A 321 23.53 12.96 13.56
N LEU A 322 24.56 13.67 14.00
CA LEU A 322 25.94 13.25 13.75
C LEU A 322 26.43 12.33 14.86
N VAL A 323 26.75 11.09 14.53
CA VAL A 323 27.26 10.08 15.46
C VAL A 323 28.75 9.87 15.22
N VAL A 324 29.55 9.92 16.28
CA VAL A 324 31.00 9.76 16.22
C VAL A 324 31.46 8.63 17.14
N THR A 325 31.87 7.52 16.52
CA THR A 325 32.32 6.28 17.17
C THR A 325 33.80 6.34 17.57
N ASP A 326 34.17 7.36 18.33
CA ASP A 326 35.50 7.51 18.93
C ASP A 326 35.42 7.45 20.47
N PRO A 327 35.51 6.23 21.05
CA PRO A 327 35.42 6.04 22.50
C PRO A 327 36.60 6.61 23.28
N ALA A 328 37.70 6.97 22.61
CA ALA A 328 38.81 7.65 23.27
C ALA A 328 38.51 9.13 23.48
N ARG A 329 37.82 9.76 22.51
CA ARG A 329 37.43 11.17 22.53
C ARG A 329 36.21 11.44 23.42
N TYR A 330 35.21 10.56 23.37
CA TYR A 330 33.96 10.73 24.12
C TYR A 330 33.93 9.74 25.29
N ARG A 331 34.44 10.18 26.44
CA ARG A 331 34.43 9.41 27.69
C ARG A 331 33.60 10.12 28.75
N PHE A 332 32.96 9.33 29.59
CA PHE A 332 32.32 9.84 30.79
C PHE A 332 33.38 10.23 31.84
N PRO A 333 33.02 11.04 32.85
CA PRO A 333 33.93 11.44 33.92
C PRO A 333 34.56 10.27 34.69
N ASP A 334 33.90 9.12 34.72
CA ASP A 334 34.41 7.88 35.34
C ASP A 334 35.38 7.10 34.43
N GLY A 335 35.68 7.61 33.24
CA GLY A 335 36.58 7.02 32.26
C GLY A 335 35.91 5.96 31.37
N SER A 336 34.63 5.64 31.58
CA SER A 336 33.90 4.71 30.72
C SER A 336 33.77 5.25 29.29
N PRO A 337 33.85 4.39 28.26
CA PRO A 337 33.78 4.82 26.87
C PRO A 337 32.35 5.19 26.48
N GLY A 338 32.22 6.14 25.56
CA GLY A 338 30.95 6.56 24.97
C GLY A 338 31.06 6.85 23.48
N VAL A 339 29.90 6.98 22.84
CA VAL A 339 29.78 7.53 21.48
C VAL A 339 29.44 9.01 21.61
N GLY A 340 30.07 9.87 20.82
CA GLY A 340 29.67 11.27 20.76
C GLY A 340 28.52 11.45 19.78
N VAL A 341 27.39 11.98 20.23
CA VAL A 341 26.25 12.31 19.36
C VAL A 341 26.01 13.81 19.39
N PHE A 342 25.92 14.42 18.22
CA PHE A 342 25.50 15.81 18.06
C PHE A 342 24.08 15.78 17.51
N PHE A 343 23.11 16.16 18.34
CA PHE A 343 21.70 16.06 17.99
C PHE A 343 21.28 17.24 17.12
N ASN A 344 20.64 16.96 15.99
CA ASN A 344 20.14 17.96 15.06
C ASN A 344 18.77 18.48 15.54
N GLY A 345 18.52 19.79 15.38
CA GLY A 345 17.36 20.43 16.01
C GLY A 345 17.57 20.74 17.50
N PHE A 346 18.80 20.63 18.01
CA PHE A 346 19.16 20.93 19.38
C PHE A 346 20.36 21.88 19.47
N THR A 347 20.60 22.47 20.63
CA THR A 347 21.67 23.46 20.81
C THR A 347 22.34 23.39 22.19
N GLY A 348 23.64 23.69 22.20
CA GLY A 348 24.47 23.81 23.39
C GLY A 348 24.75 22.48 24.11
N PRO A 349 25.39 22.53 25.29
CA PRO A 349 25.95 21.36 25.96
C PRO A 349 24.93 20.49 26.67
N ARG A 350 23.68 20.98 26.78
CA ARG A 350 22.56 20.25 27.36
C ARG A 350 21.54 19.84 26.29
N ALA A 351 21.91 19.87 25.01
CA ALA A 351 21.03 19.54 23.88
C ALA A 351 19.61 20.06 24.10
N ARG A 352 19.46 21.39 24.23
CA ARG A 352 18.13 22.01 24.37
C ARG A 352 17.49 22.14 22.99
N PRO A 353 16.16 22.01 22.84
CA PRO A 353 15.51 22.22 21.55
C PRO A 353 15.92 23.56 20.91
N ALA A 354 16.26 23.52 19.63
CA ALA A 354 16.54 24.70 18.82
C ALA A 354 15.26 25.15 18.09
N ASP A 355 15.27 26.37 17.54
CA ASP A 355 14.10 26.92 16.84
C ASP A 355 13.93 26.34 15.42
N HIS A 356 14.96 25.71 14.85
CA HIS A 356 14.94 25.15 13.50
C HIS A 356 15.94 23.99 13.34
N ALA A 357 15.73 23.14 12.33
CA ALA A 357 16.64 22.08 11.93
C ALA A 357 17.98 22.64 11.40
N ALA A 358 18.98 21.78 11.22
CA ALA A 358 20.37 22.16 10.89
C ALA A 358 21.06 23.02 11.96
N THR A 359 20.57 22.95 13.21
CA THR A 359 21.28 23.41 14.40
C THR A 359 21.66 22.18 15.21
N PHE A 360 22.96 21.96 15.41
CA PHE A 360 23.44 20.82 16.19
C PHE A 360 23.75 21.22 17.64
N SER A 361 23.50 20.30 18.57
CA SER A 361 23.97 20.41 19.95
C SER A 361 25.49 20.34 20.02
N ASP A 362 26.07 20.63 21.19
CA ASP A 362 27.43 20.13 21.44
C ASP A 362 27.40 18.60 21.57
N ALA A 363 28.57 17.96 21.57
CA ALA A 363 28.66 16.51 21.70
C ALA A 363 28.07 16.01 23.03
N VAL A 364 27.03 15.18 22.94
CA VAL A 364 26.49 14.41 24.04
C VAL A 364 27.13 13.04 24.02
N ALA A 365 27.89 12.71 25.06
CA ALA A 365 28.43 11.36 25.21
C ALA A 365 27.29 10.41 25.63
N ILE A 366 27.05 9.37 24.84
CA ILE A 366 26.08 8.31 25.16
C ILE A 366 26.81 7.01 25.51
N GLY A 367 26.26 6.27 26.46
CA GLY A 367 26.90 5.07 27.03
C GLY A 367 27.08 3.96 26.01
N MET A 368 28.12 3.14 26.16
CA MET A 368 28.25 1.89 25.42
C MET A 368 28.85 0.80 26.32
N ARG A 369 28.75 -0.46 25.87
CA ARG A 369 29.39 -1.57 26.58
C ARG A 369 30.92 -1.47 26.45
N GLY A 370 31.62 -1.27 27.56
CA GLY A 370 33.08 -1.06 27.56
C GLY A 370 33.90 -2.15 26.88
N SER A 371 33.51 -3.42 27.01
CA SER A 371 34.17 -4.56 26.34
C SER A 371 34.06 -4.53 24.81
N LEU A 372 33.12 -3.76 24.27
CA LEU A 372 32.88 -3.62 22.83
C LEU A 372 33.30 -2.24 22.30
N SER A 373 33.97 -1.42 23.11
CA SER A 373 34.38 -0.07 22.69
C SER A 373 35.36 -0.08 21.51
N GLY A 374 36.23 -1.09 21.41
CA GLY A 374 37.08 -1.27 20.23
C GLY A 374 36.36 -1.83 18.99
N VAL A 375 35.13 -2.33 19.17
CA VAL A 375 34.30 -2.98 18.14
C VAL A 375 33.31 -2.00 17.53
N LEU A 376 32.59 -1.24 18.37
CA LEU A 376 31.64 -0.20 17.97
C LEU A 376 32.40 1.00 17.38
N ASN A 377 32.77 0.87 16.12
CA ASN A 377 33.56 1.81 15.36
C ASN A 377 33.13 1.72 13.90
N LEU A 378 32.69 2.83 13.30
CA LEU A 378 32.23 2.87 11.91
C LEU A 378 33.37 2.59 10.91
N GLY A 379 34.62 2.70 11.34
CA GLY A 379 35.78 2.24 10.56
C GLY A 379 36.02 0.73 10.63
N ASN A 380 35.23 -0.02 11.40
CA ASN A 380 35.30 -1.48 11.48
C ASN A 380 34.49 -2.10 10.33
N ALA A 381 35.16 -2.83 9.43
CA ALA A 381 34.51 -3.47 8.27
C ALA A 381 33.45 -4.53 8.65
N ASN A 382 33.44 -4.97 9.91
CA ASN A 382 32.44 -5.90 10.43
C ASN A 382 31.21 -5.18 11.02
N VAL A 383 31.16 -3.84 10.97
CA VAL A 383 30.03 -3.04 11.45
C VAL A 383 29.41 -2.33 10.25
N ILE A 384 28.10 -2.53 10.06
CA ILE A 384 27.36 -1.94 8.95
C ILE A 384 26.07 -1.31 9.50
N PRO A 385 25.73 -0.07 9.13
CA PRO A 385 24.43 0.49 9.46
C PRO A 385 23.29 -0.28 8.78
N MET A 386 22.33 -0.75 9.57
CA MET A 386 21.18 -1.52 9.10
C MET A 386 20.13 -1.50 10.19
N ASP A 387 18.87 -1.26 9.85
CA ASP A 387 17.74 -1.50 10.74
C ASP A 387 17.52 -3.02 10.83
N VAL A 388 18.04 -3.65 11.88
CA VAL A 388 18.09 -5.12 12.01
C VAL A 388 16.81 -5.66 12.64
N ASP A 389 16.17 -4.88 13.52
CA ASP A 389 14.96 -5.27 14.22
C ASP A 389 13.67 -4.76 13.56
N GLY A 390 13.79 -3.89 12.55
CA GLY A 390 12.67 -3.38 11.77
C GLY A 390 11.86 -2.32 12.52
N ASP A 391 12.41 -1.69 13.55
CA ASP A 391 11.73 -0.65 14.33
C ASP A 391 11.74 0.74 13.66
N GLY A 392 12.44 0.86 12.52
CA GLY A 392 12.58 2.10 11.76
C GLY A 392 13.71 3.00 12.25
N ARG A 393 14.49 2.58 13.26
CA ARG A 393 15.70 3.27 13.72
C ARG A 393 16.93 2.67 13.09
N SER A 394 17.99 3.47 13.02
CA SER A 394 19.26 2.94 12.53
C SER A 394 19.99 2.16 13.63
N ASP A 395 20.07 0.85 13.47
CA ASP A 395 21.02 0.02 14.23
C ASP A 395 22.36 -0.10 13.49
N LEU A 396 23.32 -0.72 14.18
CA LEU A 396 24.61 -1.10 13.63
C LEU A 396 24.77 -2.62 13.75
N LEU A 397 24.60 -3.32 12.64
CA LEU A 397 24.85 -4.75 12.53
C LEU A 397 26.35 -5.03 12.69
N HIS A 398 26.69 -5.95 13.58
CA HIS A 398 28.04 -6.43 13.84
C HIS A 398 28.19 -7.90 13.44
N MET A 399 29.04 -8.17 12.45
CA MET A 399 29.32 -9.51 11.93
C MET A 399 30.78 -9.92 12.15
N PRO A 400 31.16 -10.35 13.37
CA PRO A 400 32.56 -10.62 13.71
C PRO A 400 33.14 -11.86 13.00
N ARG A 401 32.37 -12.96 12.81
CA ARG A 401 32.78 -14.26 12.21
C ARG A 401 31.56 -15.11 11.76
N LEU A 402 31.81 -16.22 11.03
CA LEU A 402 30.80 -17.25 10.68
C LEU A 402 29.99 -17.70 11.92
N ASP A 403 28.69 -17.94 11.72
CA ASP A 403 27.71 -18.47 12.69
C ASP A 403 27.29 -17.55 13.86
N ARG A 404 27.68 -16.26 13.88
CA ARG A 404 27.17 -15.29 14.86
C ARG A 404 27.02 -13.90 14.27
N TYR A 405 25.94 -13.22 14.64
CA TYR A 405 25.83 -11.78 14.47
C TYR A 405 25.38 -11.13 15.78
N GLY A 406 25.67 -9.85 15.94
CA GLY A 406 25.05 -9.03 16.95
C GLY A 406 24.74 -7.67 16.36
N PHE A 407 24.08 -6.81 17.12
CA PHE A 407 23.77 -5.47 16.65
C PHE A 407 23.79 -4.49 17.82
N PHE A 408 24.18 -3.26 17.52
CA PHE A 408 24.11 -2.14 18.45
C PHE A 408 22.88 -1.32 18.14
N THR A 409 22.02 -1.12 19.14
CA THR A 409 20.80 -0.33 19.01
C THR A 409 20.80 0.83 20.01
N PRO A 410 20.46 2.06 19.59
CA PRO A 410 20.32 3.19 20.49
C PRO A 410 19.07 3.03 21.36
N THR A 411 19.26 3.03 22.69
CA THR A 411 18.16 2.96 23.66
C THR A 411 18.22 4.11 24.64
N ARG A 412 17.03 4.65 24.99
CA ARG A 412 16.87 5.64 26.06
C ARG A 412 16.43 5.00 27.37
N ALA A 413 16.78 5.63 28.48
CA ALA A 413 16.24 5.24 29.78
C ALA A 413 14.73 5.56 29.84
N SER A 414 13.99 4.86 30.71
CA SER A 414 12.57 5.16 30.90
C SER A 414 12.38 6.51 31.59
N ASP A 415 11.26 7.19 31.29
CA ASP A 415 10.94 8.49 31.91
C ASP A 415 10.81 8.39 33.44
N ALA A 416 10.53 7.19 33.98
CA ALA A 416 10.54 6.93 35.42
C ALA A 416 11.95 7.00 36.03
N ALA A 417 12.98 6.65 35.26
CA ALA A 417 14.37 6.62 35.71
C ALA A 417 15.07 7.97 35.55
N THR A 418 14.74 8.74 34.50
CA THR A 418 15.42 10.01 34.16
C THR A 418 14.54 11.25 34.32
N GLY A 419 13.25 11.08 34.57
CA GLY A 419 12.26 12.15 34.48
C GLY A 419 11.85 12.39 33.02
N ALA A 420 10.65 12.97 32.83
CA ALA A 420 10.19 13.38 31.51
C ALA A 420 11.00 14.61 31.05
N SER A 421 12.01 14.40 30.20
CA SER A 421 12.78 15.46 29.56
C SER A 421 12.68 15.37 28.04
N VAL A 422 12.62 16.53 27.39
CA VAL A 422 12.70 16.65 25.93
C VAL A 422 14.14 16.75 25.43
N SER A 423 15.11 16.91 26.33
CA SER A 423 16.54 16.98 25.97
C SER A 423 17.15 15.57 25.88
N PRO A 424 17.76 15.19 24.74
CA PRO A 424 18.50 13.93 24.64
C PRO A 424 19.62 13.79 25.67
N ALA A 425 20.25 14.90 26.08
CA ALA A 425 21.32 14.87 27.09
C ALA A 425 20.83 14.42 28.48
N GLU A 426 19.53 14.50 28.74
CA GLU A 426 18.90 14.15 30.02
C GLU A 426 18.13 12.81 29.95
N GLN A 427 17.96 12.22 28.76
CA GLN A 427 17.17 11.01 28.53
C GLN A 427 17.94 9.70 28.75
N GLY A 428 19.24 9.77 29.08
CA GLY A 428 20.04 8.58 29.41
C GLY A 428 20.27 7.64 28.23
N TRP A 429 20.47 8.19 27.01
CA TRP A 429 20.76 7.42 25.81
C TRP A 429 22.03 6.58 25.92
N ARG A 430 22.01 5.40 25.28
CA ARG A 430 23.15 4.47 25.20
C ARG A 430 23.01 3.53 24.01
N PHE A 431 24.12 3.00 23.52
CA PHE A 431 24.12 1.84 22.63
C PHE A 431 24.10 0.54 23.44
N THR A 432 23.00 -0.19 23.33
CA THR A 432 22.87 -1.57 23.82
C THR A 432 23.31 -2.56 22.74
N TYR A 433 23.79 -3.72 23.16
CA TYR A 433 24.24 -4.78 22.23
C TYR A 433 23.46 -6.06 22.47
N ALA A 434 22.85 -6.57 21.41
CA ALA A 434 22.24 -7.89 21.38
C ALA A 434 23.10 -8.83 20.51
N GLU A 435 23.18 -10.11 20.89
CA GLU A 435 23.90 -11.15 20.14
C GLU A 435 22.95 -12.30 19.85
N VAL A 436 23.03 -12.82 18.63
CA VAL A 436 22.25 -13.96 18.16
C VAL A 436 23.20 -15.05 17.70
N GLU A 437 23.07 -16.23 18.30
CA GLU A 437 23.80 -17.43 17.86
C GLU A 437 23.04 -18.08 16.70
N LEU A 438 23.75 -18.36 15.60
CA LEU A 438 23.21 -19.12 14.48
C LEU A 438 23.58 -20.60 14.62
N GLU A 439 22.79 -21.48 14.02
CA GLU A 439 23.17 -22.89 13.88
C GLU A 439 24.47 -23.01 13.07
N ARG A 440 25.34 -23.97 13.43
CA ARG A 440 26.65 -24.13 12.78
C ARG A 440 26.51 -24.38 11.28
N GLY A 441 27.24 -23.60 10.46
CA GLY A 441 27.21 -23.71 9.00
C GLY A 441 26.19 -22.80 8.33
N THR A 442 25.61 -21.87 9.07
CA THR A 442 24.67 -20.87 8.57
C THR A 442 25.43 -19.57 8.34
N ASP A 443 25.58 -19.16 7.08
CA ASP A 443 26.14 -17.83 6.76
C ASP A 443 25.03 -16.78 6.98
N PRO A 444 25.22 -15.76 7.83
CA PRO A 444 24.23 -14.69 7.99
C PRO A 444 24.03 -13.87 6.71
N ARG A 445 24.94 -13.95 5.74
CA ARG A 445 24.79 -13.28 4.45
C ARG A 445 23.73 -14.01 3.63
N ILE A 446 22.56 -13.37 3.52
CA ILE A 446 21.49 -13.85 2.65
C ILE A 446 21.92 -13.65 1.20
N ASP A 447 22.21 -14.75 0.50
CA ASP A 447 22.31 -14.75 -0.96
C ASP A 447 20.92 -15.06 -1.51
N PHE A 448 20.20 -14.01 -1.92
CA PHE A 448 18.82 -14.13 -2.42
C PHE A 448 18.67 -15.02 -3.67
N VAL A 449 19.77 -15.37 -4.36
CA VAL A 449 19.77 -16.27 -5.51
C VAL A 449 20.07 -17.71 -5.09
N ARG A 450 20.96 -17.91 -4.13
CA ARG A 450 21.44 -19.23 -3.71
C ARG A 450 20.68 -19.83 -2.53
N ASP A 451 20.19 -18.99 -1.62
CA ASP A 451 19.53 -19.39 -0.38
C ASP A 451 18.00 -19.37 -0.47
N GLY A 452 17.46 -19.24 -1.70
CA GLY A 452 16.04 -19.34 -2.08
C GLY A 452 15.23 -20.44 -1.40
N SER A 453 15.88 -21.58 -1.15
CA SER A 453 15.27 -22.78 -0.55
C SER A 453 15.45 -22.88 0.97
N ARG A 454 16.16 -21.94 1.60
CA ARG A 454 16.59 -21.98 2.99
C ARG A 454 15.96 -20.92 3.89
N TYR A 455 15.44 -19.83 3.33
CA TYR A 455 14.58 -18.94 4.11
C TYR A 455 13.17 -19.52 4.20
N LYS A 456 12.60 -19.46 5.41
CA LYS A 456 11.17 -19.68 5.63
C LYS A 456 10.54 -18.30 5.75
N VAL A 457 9.46 -18.07 5.01
CA VAL A 457 8.64 -16.90 5.29
C VAL A 457 7.96 -17.15 6.62
N TRP A 458 8.21 -16.25 7.56
CA TRP A 458 7.66 -16.33 8.90
C TRP A 458 6.67 -15.19 9.04
N ASP A 459 5.44 -15.54 9.35
CA ASP A 459 4.42 -14.60 9.80
C ASP A 459 4.84 -14.09 11.20
N VAL A 460 5.39 -12.88 11.24
CA VAL A 460 5.99 -12.27 12.44
C VAL A 460 4.90 -11.69 13.37
N ASN A 461 3.71 -11.36 12.85
CA ASN A 461 2.60 -10.81 13.64
C ASN A 461 1.53 -11.86 14.01
N GLY A 462 1.67 -13.11 13.57
CA GLY A 462 0.81 -14.23 13.92
C GLY A 462 -0.60 -14.13 13.34
N ASP A 463 -0.77 -13.40 12.25
CA ASP A 463 -2.07 -13.17 11.60
C ASP A 463 -2.44 -14.25 10.56
N HIS A 464 -1.55 -15.24 10.36
CA HIS A 464 -1.61 -16.30 9.38
C HIS A 464 -1.67 -15.81 7.93
N LEU A 465 -1.21 -14.60 7.66
CA LEU A 465 -0.94 -14.08 6.33
C LEU A 465 0.58 -14.15 6.09
N VAL A 466 0.97 -15.06 5.21
CA VAL A 466 2.33 -15.14 4.67
C VAL A 466 2.34 -14.49 3.30
#